data_AF-A0A7S3J210-F1
#
_entry.id   AF-A0A7S3J210-F1
#
_cell.length_a   1.000
_cell.length_b   1.000
_cell.length_c   1.000
_cell.angle_alpha   90.00
_cell.angle_beta   90.00
_cell.angle_gamma   90.00
#
_symmetry.space_group_name_H-M   'P 1'
#
loop_
_entity.id
_entity.type
_entity.pdbx_description
1 polymer ?
#
loop_
_entity_poly.entity_id
_entity_poly.type
_entity_poly.pdbx_seq_one_letter_code
_entity_poly.pdbx_strand_id
1 'polypeptide(L)'
;MKGVLVFVLIMMMMAAGETVKDSGIAVHIKQDLFDNLKNTVIKQFIDSIETGDFADIQIVKDLKLFKVMLDLKNMKLKEFKLDLDDSFLSLRDNAPYLELFISNFSLNFTFDFNLRSDPAFVEDKGDGRFEFKPTSLYIGYDITIVNGKPQFKTISAKMNCTDLNIYANGTADFSKVITQLGSYLKDTVKSRINDYLVSIVDSTVTPIINDVISNAYSDSFEVLPN
;
A
#
# COMPACT_ATOMS: atom_id res chain seq x y z
N MET A 1 -10.05 30.72 -3.26
CA MET A 1 -9.78 29.31 -3.62
C MET A 1 -9.13 29.31 -5.00
N LYS A 2 -7.87 28.88 -5.11
CA LYS A 2 -7.22 28.69 -6.40
C LYS A 2 -7.55 27.27 -6.85
N GLY A 3 -8.49 27.13 -7.79
CA GLY A 3 -8.81 25.83 -8.36
C GLY A 3 -7.64 25.34 -9.21
N VAL A 4 -7.17 24.13 -8.94
CA VAL A 4 -6.23 23.43 -9.80
C VAL A 4 -7.02 22.85 -10.97
N LEU A 5 -6.64 23.21 -12.19
CA LEU A 5 -7.25 22.74 -13.42
C LEU A 5 -6.30 21.71 -14.05
N VAL A 6 -6.58 20.42 -13.87
CA VAL A 6 -5.83 19.35 -14.55
C VAL A 6 -6.55 19.05 -15.86
N PHE A 7 -5.90 19.37 -16.99
CA PHE A 7 -6.34 18.90 -18.30
C PHE A 7 -5.94 17.44 -18.45
N VAL A 8 -6.90 16.52 -18.32
CA VAL A 8 -6.73 15.17 -18.87
C VAL A 8 -7.03 15.27 -20.37
N LEU A 9 -6.05 15.76 -21.13
CA LEU A 9 -6.08 15.57 -22.57
C LEU A 9 -5.67 14.12 -22.82
N ILE A 10 -6.59 13.31 -23.36
CA ILE A 10 -6.23 11.97 -23.85
C ILE A 10 -5.41 12.15 -25.14
N MET A 11 -4.16 12.56 -25.01
CA MET A 11 -3.16 12.40 -26.06
C MET A 11 -2.67 10.96 -26.01
N MET A 12 -3.00 10.18 -27.03
CA MET A 12 -2.27 8.96 -27.33
C MET A 12 -0.83 9.35 -27.69
N MET A 13 0.08 9.42 -26.72
CA MET A 13 1.50 9.55 -27.00
C MET A 13 2.05 8.18 -27.42
N MET A 14 2.00 7.91 -28.72
CA MET A 14 2.93 6.96 -29.34
C MET A 14 4.26 7.67 -29.58
N ALA A 15 5.36 6.97 -29.32
CA ALA A 15 6.70 7.49 -29.47
C ALA A 15 6.95 8.00 -30.91
N ALA A 16 7.63 9.16 -30.97
CA ALA A 16 8.25 9.74 -32.16
C ALA A 16 7.32 10.13 -33.33
N GLY A 17 6.84 11.38 -33.31
CA GLY A 17 6.83 12.18 -34.54
C GLY A 17 5.54 12.35 -35.34
N GLU A 18 4.35 12.04 -34.82
CA GLU A 18 3.10 12.26 -35.58
C GLU A 18 1.97 12.93 -34.76
N THR A 19 1.36 13.91 -35.45
CA THR A 19 0.08 14.64 -35.28
C THR A 19 -0.79 14.47 -34.02
N VAL A 20 -1.22 15.61 -33.48
CA VAL A 20 -2.39 15.74 -32.60
C VAL A 20 -3.59 15.05 -33.27
N LYS A 21 -4.03 13.94 -32.69
CA LYS A 21 -5.24 13.24 -33.12
C LYS A 21 -6.42 14.05 -32.59
N ASP A 22 -7.25 14.60 -33.48
CA ASP A 22 -8.50 15.29 -33.11
C ASP A 22 -9.36 14.34 -32.27
N SER A 23 -9.45 14.60 -30.97
CA SER A 23 -10.37 13.92 -30.08
C SER A 23 -11.75 14.56 -30.24
N GLY A 24 -12.73 13.79 -30.74
CA GLY A 24 -14.10 14.29 -30.91
C GLY A 24 -14.81 14.66 -29.59
N ILE A 25 -14.35 14.13 -28.45
CA ILE A 25 -14.89 14.38 -27.11
C ILE A 25 -13.73 14.48 -26.11
N ALA A 26 -13.78 15.45 -25.20
CA ALA A 26 -12.84 15.62 -24.09
C ALA A 26 -13.57 15.51 -22.75
N VAL A 27 -13.03 14.71 -21.82
CA VAL A 27 -13.59 14.52 -20.47
C VAL A 27 -12.69 15.21 -19.46
N HIS A 28 -13.28 16.05 -18.62
CA HIS A 28 -12.57 16.85 -17.62
C HIS A 28 -12.78 16.26 -16.22
N ILE A 29 -11.76 15.58 -15.69
CA ILE A 29 -11.79 15.04 -14.33
C ILE A 29 -11.23 16.09 -13.36
N LYS A 30 -12.02 16.44 -12.34
CA LYS A 30 -11.68 17.46 -11.33
C LYS A 30 -11.37 16.84 -9.97
N GLN A 31 -10.62 17.56 -9.14
CA GLN A 31 -10.29 17.17 -7.77
C GLN A 31 -11.52 16.86 -6.91
N ASP A 32 -12.61 17.62 -7.08
CA ASP A 32 -13.87 17.43 -6.33
C ASP A 32 -14.43 15.99 -6.44
N LEU A 33 -14.18 15.28 -7.55
CA LEU A 33 -14.57 13.86 -7.69
C LEU A 33 -13.83 12.98 -6.68
N PHE A 34 -12.53 13.22 -6.51
CA PHE A 34 -11.67 12.46 -5.62
C PHE A 34 -11.85 12.85 -4.16
N ASP A 35 -12.17 14.11 -3.87
CA ASP A 35 -12.52 14.57 -2.52
C ASP A 35 -13.76 13.81 -1.99
N ASN A 36 -14.76 13.61 -2.84
CA ASN A 36 -15.94 12.82 -2.51
C ASN A 36 -15.63 11.31 -2.39
N LEU A 37 -14.67 10.81 -3.18
CA LEU A 37 -14.28 9.40 -3.18
C LEU A 37 -13.39 9.02 -2.00
N LYS A 38 -12.63 9.97 -1.46
CA LYS A 38 -11.61 9.77 -0.42
C LYS A 38 -12.13 8.91 0.74
N ASN A 39 -13.25 9.30 1.33
CA ASN A 39 -13.79 8.65 2.51
C ASN A 39 -14.20 7.19 2.23
N THR A 40 -14.76 6.93 1.04
CA THR A 40 -15.14 5.59 0.60
C THR A 40 -13.93 4.71 0.40
N VAL A 41 -12.91 5.21 -0.31
CA VAL A 41 -11.65 4.49 -0.56
C VAL A 41 -10.93 4.18 0.74
N ILE A 42 -10.78 5.16 1.63
CA ILE A 42 -10.11 4.94 2.90
C ILE A 42 -10.90 3.96 3.73
N LYS A 43 -12.23 4.11 3.85
CA LYS A 43 -13.06 3.14 4.59
C LYS A 43 -12.86 1.71 4.07
N GLN A 44 -12.88 1.51 2.75
CA GLN A 44 -12.66 0.18 2.19
C GLN A 44 -11.27 -0.38 2.53
N PHE A 45 -10.25 0.48 2.52
CA PHE A 45 -8.91 0.10 2.95
C PHE A 45 -8.88 -0.33 4.43
N ILE A 46 -9.56 0.40 5.32
CA ILE A 46 -9.70 0.01 6.74
C ILE A 46 -10.36 -1.36 6.86
N ASP A 47 -11.54 -1.52 6.26
CA ASP A 47 -12.34 -2.76 6.34
C ASP A 47 -11.54 -3.98 5.83
N SER A 48 -10.72 -3.77 4.80
CA SER A 48 -9.88 -4.82 4.19
C SER A 48 -8.66 -5.17 5.05
N ILE A 49 -8.07 -4.21 5.74
CA ILE A 49 -6.98 -4.45 6.71
C ILE A 49 -7.49 -5.24 7.92
N GLU A 50 -8.66 -4.86 8.43
CA GLU A 50 -9.22 -5.47 9.65
C GLU A 50 -9.67 -6.92 9.44
N THR A 51 -10.03 -7.28 8.21
CA THR A 51 -10.51 -8.63 7.85
C THR A 51 -9.47 -9.48 7.13
N GLY A 52 -8.36 -8.89 6.69
CA GLY A 52 -7.36 -9.58 5.89
C GLY A 52 -6.46 -10.51 6.68
N ASP A 53 -6.08 -11.62 6.05
CA ASP A 53 -5.11 -12.56 6.60
C ASP A 53 -3.68 -12.14 6.25
N PHE A 54 -2.78 -12.26 7.23
CA PHE A 54 -1.36 -11.96 7.06
C PHE A 54 -0.58 -13.26 6.88
N ALA A 55 0.19 -13.34 5.79
CA ALA A 55 1.02 -14.51 5.51
C ALA A 55 2.16 -14.66 6.54
N ASP A 56 2.51 -15.90 6.83
CA ASP A 56 3.68 -16.25 7.65
C ASP A 56 4.97 -15.64 7.04
N ILE A 57 5.89 -15.22 7.92
CA ILE A 57 7.18 -14.67 7.54
C ILE A 57 8.27 -15.67 7.92
N GLN A 58 9.06 -16.09 6.93
CA GLN A 58 10.24 -16.92 7.16
C GLN A 58 11.50 -16.10 6.93
N ILE A 59 12.41 -16.15 7.89
CA ILE A 59 13.69 -15.46 7.88
C ILE A 59 14.79 -16.49 7.99
N VAL A 60 15.70 -16.48 7.01
CA VAL A 60 16.92 -17.29 7.04
C VAL A 60 18.11 -16.35 6.89
N LYS A 61 19.03 -16.38 7.86
CA LYS A 61 20.18 -15.49 7.89
C LYS A 61 21.43 -16.22 8.33
N ASP A 62 22.47 -16.15 7.50
CA ASP A 62 23.81 -16.59 7.89
C ASP A 62 24.44 -15.56 8.84
N LEU A 63 24.77 -16.00 10.06
CA LEU A 63 25.60 -15.26 11.00
C LEU A 63 27.04 -15.80 10.90
N LYS A 64 28.00 -15.11 11.52
CA LYS A 64 29.43 -15.43 11.39
C LYS A 64 29.79 -16.89 11.72
N LEU A 65 29.06 -17.54 12.64
CA LEU A 65 29.41 -18.85 13.18
C LEU A 65 28.32 -19.92 12.98
N PHE A 66 27.10 -19.52 12.59
CA PHE A 66 25.96 -20.41 12.42
C PHE A 66 24.88 -19.72 11.57
N LYS A 67 23.99 -20.51 11.00
CA LYS A 67 22.79 -20.02 10.33
C LYS A 67 21.64 -19.93 11.32
N VAL A 68 20.83 -18.89 11.19
CA VAL A 68 19.58 -18.73 11.95
C VAL A 68 18.39 -18.85 11.02
N MET A 69 17.36 -19.56 11.48
CA MET A 69 16.05 -19.67 10.86
C MET A 69 15.00 -19.23 11.87
N LEU A 70 14.24 -18.19 11.53
CA LEU A 70 13.15 -17.64 12.33
C LEU A 70 11.86 -17.71 11.51
N ASP A 71 10.92 -18.52 11.96
CA ASP A 71 9.57 -18.58 11.42
C ASP A 71 8.64 -17.74 12.30
N LEU A 72 7.91 -16.80 11.70
CA LEU A 72 6.84 -16.03 12.32
C LEU A 72 5.52 -16.50 11.74
N LYS A 73 4.68 -17.09 12.57
CA LYS A 73 3.44 -17.78 12.16
C LYS A 73 2.22 -17.19 12.83
N ASN A 74 1.04 -17.53 12.30
CA ASN A 74 -0.24 -17.14 12.87
C ASN A 74 -0.34 -15.63 13.11
N MET A 75 0.22 -14.85 12.17
CA MET A 75 0.22 -13.39 12.26
C MET A 75 -1.22 -12.87 12.22
N LYS A 76 -1.60 -12.10 13.23
CA LYS A 76 -2.95 -11.51 13.34
C LYS A 76 -2.87 -10.05 13.68
N LEU A 77 -3.59 -9.23 12.94
CA LEU A 77 -3.84 -7.86 13.33
C LEU A 77 -4.70 -7.84 14.59
N LYS A 78 -4.24 -7.15 15.62
CA LYS A 78 -4.98 -6.96 16.87
C LYS A 78 -5.64 -5.60 16.96
N GLU A 79 -4.98 -4.58 16.41
CA GLU A 79 -5.45 -3.22 16.48
C GLU A 79 -4.90 -2.44 15.29
N PHE A 80 -5.81 -1.76 14.60
CA PHE A 80 -5.51 -0.75 13.60
C PHE A 80 -6.14 0.56 14.06
N LYS A 81 -5.36 1.65 14.01
CA LYS A 81 -5.86 3.00 14.26
C LYS A 81 -5.41 3.90 13.15
N LEU A 82 -6.31 4.72 12.64
CA LEU A 82 -6.06 5.68 11.58
C LEU A 82 -6.62 7.03 11.99
N ASP A 83 -5.81 8.07 11.80
CA ASP A 83 -6.25 9.46 11.83
C ASP A 83 -6.51 9.92 10.38
N LEU A 84 -7.74 10.34 10.10
CA LEU A 84 -8.18 10.65 8.74
C LEU A 84 -7.82 12.06 8.30
N ASP A 85 -7.51 12.96 9.23
CA ASP A 85 -7.48 14.39 8.97
C ASP A 85 -6.39 14.77 7.95
N ASP A 86 -5.22 14.11 8.03
CA ASP A 86 -4.07 14.35 7.14
C ASP A 86 -4.06 13.45 5.90
N SER A 87 -5.03 12.56 5.74
CA SER A 87 -5.11 11.64 4.60
C SER A 87 -5.79 12.31 3.39
N PHE A 88 -5.29 12.07 2.18
CA PHE A 88 -5.80 12.69 0.96
C PHE A 88 -5.80 11.75 -0.26
N LEU A 89 -6.65 12.08 -1.23
CA LEU A 89 -6.68 11.50 -2.56
C LEU A 89 -6.67 12.65 -3.56
N SER A 90 -5.53 12.95 -4.20
CA SER A 90 -5.36 14.19 -4.98
C SER A 90 -4.71 13.99 -6.33
N LEU A 91 -5.19 14.72 -7.33
CA LEU A 91 -4.47 14.93 -8.58
C LEU A 91 -3.30 15.89 -8.35
N ARG A 92 -2.12 15.57 -8.87
CA ARG A 92 -0.96 16.47 -8.81
C ARG A 92 -0.98 17.50 -9.94
N ASP A 93 -0.59 18.72 -9.60
CA ASP A 93 -0.59 19.87 -10.53
C ASP A 93 0.46 19.73 -11.65
N ASN A 94 1.58 19.04 -11.38
CA ASN A 94 2.76 19.03 -12.25
C ASN A 94 2.93 17.74 -13.07
N ALA A 95 2.06 16.75 -12.87
CA ALA A 95 2.03 15.51 -13.64
C ALA A 95 0.64 14.87 -13.46
N PRO A 96 0.07 14.18 -14.48
CA PRO A 96 -1.29 13.63 -14.44
C PRO A 96 -1.39 12.37 -13.55
N TYR A 97 -0.78 12.41 -12.38
CA TYR A 97 -0.80 11.34 -11.40
C TYR A 97 -1.85 11.61 -10.34
N LEU A 98 -2.59 10.57 -9.99
CA LEU A 98 -3.43 10.55 -8.80
C LEU A 98 -2.58 10.01 -7.65
N GLU A 99 -2.69 10.63 -6.49
CA GLU A 99 -1.98 10.20 -5.30
C GLU A 99 -2.96 9.91 -4.18
N LEU A 100 -2.82 8.73 -3.58
CA LEU A 100 -3.44 8.37 -2.32
C LEU A 100 -2.38 8.42 -1.22
N PHE A 101 -2.62 9.24 -0.21
CA PHE A 101 -1.80 9.31 0.98
C PHE A 101 -2.66 9.00 2.21
N ILE A 102 -2.29 7.95 2.93
CA ILE A 102 -2.92 7.54 4.18
C ILE A 102 -1.92 7.85 5.29
N SER A 103 -2.24 8.86 6.09
CA SER A 103 -1.33 9.41 7.11
C SER A 103 -1.57 8.79 8.49
N ASN A 104 -0.57 8.91 9.35
CA ASN A 104 -0.67 8.75 10.80
C ASN A 104 -1.49 7.52 11.28
N PHE A 105 -1.25 6.36 10.67
CA PHE A 105 -1.83 5.12 11.15
C PHE A 105 -0.86 4.30 12.00
N SER A 106 -1.44 3.43 12.81
CA SER A 106 -0.72 2.44 13.60
C SER A 106 -1.29 1.06 13.39
N LEU A 107 -0.39 0.07 13.39
CA LEU A 107 -0.72 -1.35 13.27
C LEU A 107 -0.09 -2.08 14.45
N ASN A 108 -0.87 -2.94 15.11
CA ASN A 108 -0.34 -3.87 16.10
C ASN A 108 -0.66 -5.30 15.68
N PHE A 109 0.37 -6.11 15.48
CA PHE A 109 0.27 -7.52 15.14
C PHE A 109 0.67 -8.39 16.31
N THR A 110 0.04 -9.55 16.46
CA THR A 110 0.57 -10.67 17.26
C THR A 110 1.03 -11.78 16.34
N PHE A 111 2.02 -12.55 16.78
CA PHE A 111 2.55 -13.69 16.05
C PHE A 111 3.05 -14.76 17.01
N ASP A 112 3.12 -16.00 16.54
CA ASP A 112 3.90 -17.06 17.16
C ASP A 112 5.26 -17.12 16.47
N PHE A 113 6.35 -17.39 17.18
CA PHE A 113 7.67 -17.56 16.57
C PHE A 113 8.27 -18.93 16.87
N ASN A 114 9.07 -19.41 15.92
CA ASN A 114 9.97 -20.54 16.09
C ASN A 114 11.36 -20.16 15.59
N LEU A 115 12.34 -20.20 16.47
CA LEU A 115 13.73 -19.87 16.23
C LEU A 115 14.56 -21.14 16.32
N ARG A 116 15.40 -21.38 15.31
CA ARG A 116 16.39 -22.47 15.32
C ARG A 116 17.68 -22.04 14.64
N SER A 117 18.76 -22.76 14.91
CA SER A 117 20.07 -22.52 14.29
C SER A 117 20.69 -23.78 13.73
N ASP A 118 21.65 -23.60 12.82
CA ASP A 118 22.48 -24.66 12.26
C ASP A 118 23.97 -24.25 12.31
N PRO A 119 24.82 -24.93 13.11
CA PRO A 119 24.49 -26.06 14.00
C PRO A 119 23.48 -25.68 15.10
N ALA A 120 22.82 -26.67 15.69
CA ALA A 120 21.72 -26.51 16.66
C ALA A 120 22.20 -25.97 18.03
N PHE A 121 22.67 -24.73 18.07
CA PHE A 121 23.16 -24.04 19.27
C PHE A 121 22.08 -23.24 19.98
N VAL A 122 21.08 -22.80 19.23
CA VAL A 122 19.94 -21.99 19.66
C VAL A 122 18.67 -22.59 19.11
N GLU A 123 17.71 -22.81 20.01
CA GLU A 123 16.33 -23.16 19.71
C GLU A 123 15.42 -22.39 20.68
N ASP A 124 14.38 -21.75 20.17
CA ASP A 124 13.41 -21.04 20.99
C ASP A 124 12.04 -20.99 20.30
N LYS A 125 10.98 -20.86 21.08
CA LYS A 125 9.61 -20.69 20.58
C LYS A 125 8.78 -19.92 21.59
N GLY A 126 7.82 -19.16 21.07
CA GLY A 126 6.92 -18.38 21.92
C GLY A 126 6.02 -17.51 21.08
N ASP A 127 5.49 -16.47 21.71
CA ASP A 127 4.64 -15.46 21.10
C ASP A 127 5.33 -14.09 21.08
N GLY A 128 4.84 -13.20 20.24
CA GLY A 128 5.33 -11.84 20.18
C GLY A 128 4.33 -10.90 19.55
N ARG A 129 4.74 -9.63 19.48
CA ARG A 129 3.97 -8.58 18.82
C ARG A 129 4.86 -7.57 18.10
N PHE A 130 4.34 -7.06 16.99
CA PHE A 130 4.89 -5.92 16.26
C PHE A 130 4.01 -4.70 16.48
N GLU A 131 4.63 -3.56 16.76
CA GLU A 131 3.94 -2.27 16.85
C GLU A 131 4.56 -1.27 15.87
N PHE A 132 3.76 -0.83 14.90
CA PHE A 132 4.15 0.15 13.87
C PHE A 132 3.58 1.52 14.22
N LYS A 133 4.41 2.49 14.61
CA LYS A 133 3.97 3.81 15.09
C LYS A 133 4.99 4.91 14.82
N PRO A 134 4.59 6.13 14.42
CA PRO A 134 3.55 6.43 13.42
C PRO A 134 3.97 5.96 12.02
N THR A 135 2.98 5.55 11.22
CA THR A 135 3.16 5.05 9.84
C THR A 135 2.32 5.85 8.85
N SER A 136 2.85 6.03 7.64
CA SER A 136 2.10 6.56 6.51
C SER A 136 2.27 5.67 5.28
N LEU A 137 1.30 5.68 4.37
CA LEU A 137 1.33 4.95 3.12
C LEU A 137 1.09 5.94 1.98
N TYR A 138 2.01 5.94 1.03
CA TYR A 138 1.94 6.72 -0.19
C TYR A 138 1.73 5.78 -1.37
N ILE A 139 0.72 6.05 -2.20
CA ILE A 139 0.45 5.34 -3.45
C ILE A 139 0.33 6.37 -4.56
N GLY A 140 1.16 6.23 -5.60
CA GLY A 140 1.04 7.01 -6.83
C GLY A 140 0.44 6.16 -7.93
N TYR A 141 -0.50 6.76 -8.68
CA TYR A 141 -1.18 6.16 -9.81
C TYR A 141 -0.88 6.94 -11.09
N ASP A 142 -0.77 6.20 -12.19
CA ASP A 142 -0.76 6.75 -13.54
C ASP A 142 -2.04 6.38 -14.28
N ILE A 143 -2.47 7.24 -15.20
CA ILE A 143 -3.65 7.02 -16.03
C ILE A 143 -3.26 6.35 -17.33
N THR A 144 -3.94 5.25 -17.65
CA THR A 144 -3.74 4.46 -18.87
C THR A 144 -5.08 4.24 -19.56
N ILE A 145 -5.07 3.93 -20.86
CA ILE A 145 -6.28 3.59 -21.61
C ILE A 145 -6.29 2.08 -21.85
N VAL A 146 -7.30 1.39 -21.30
CA VAL A 146 -7.51 -0.05 -21.48
C VAL A 146 -8.89 -0.26 -22.08
N ASN A 147 -8.95 -0.91 -23.25
CA ASN A 147 -10.19 -1.13 -24.00
C ASN A 147 -10.99 0.18 -24.23
N GLY A 148 -10.30 1.28 -24.50
CA GLY A 148 -10.91 2.60 -24.73
C GLY A 148 -11.44 3.29 -23.47
N LYS A 149 -11.19 2.76 -22.27
CA LYS A 149 -11.58 3.36 -20.99
C LYS A 149 -10.36 3.81 -20.19
N PRO A 150 -10.41 4.99 -19.53
CA PRO A 150 -9.37 5.41 -18.61
C PRO A 150 -9.31 4.49 -17.39
N GLN A 151 -8.10 4.08 -17.00
CA GLN A 151 -7.82 3.27 -15.82
C GLN A 151 -6.57 3.78 -15.11
N PHE A 152 -6.68 3.93 -13.79
CA PHE A 152 -5.56 4.17 -12.91
C PHE A 152 -4.82 2.86 -12.62
N LYS A 153 -3.50 2.93 -12.76
CA LYS A 153 -2.57 1.84 -12.43
C LYS A 153 -1.56 2.34 -11.41
N THR A 154 -1.34 1.57 -10.36
CA THR A 154 -0.31 1.85 -9.36
C THR A 154 1.07 1.86 -10.03
N ILE A 155 1.79 2.99 -9.91
CA ILE A 155 3.16 3.16 -10.40
C ILE A 155 4.19 3.23 -9.28
N SER A 156 3.75 3.57 -8.08
CA SER A 156 4.61 3.64 -6.92
C SER A 156 3.81 3.38 -5.66
N ALA A 157 4.44 2.71 -4.71
CA ALA A 157 3.87 2.51 -3.40
C ALA A 157 4.99 2.49 -2.36
N LYS A 158 4.80 3.23 -1.27
CA LYS A 158 5.79 3.36 -0.22
C LYS A 158 5.14 3.56 1.13
N MET A 159 5.35 2.60 2.02
CA MET A 159 5.14 2.77 3.45
C MET A 159 6.33 3.51 4.07
N ASN A 160 6.06 4.53 4.86
CA ASN A 160 7.02 5.15 5.74
C ASN A 160 6.64 4.84 7.19
N CYS A 161 7.51 4.10 7.88
CA CYS A 161 7.29 3.67 9.25
C CYS A 161 8.42 4.22 10.12
N THR A 162 8.07 5.20 10.96
CA THR A 162 9.01 5.94 11.81
C THR A 162 9.62 5.01 12.86
N ASP A 163 8.77 4.29 13.60
CA ASP A 163 9.20 3.32 14.60
C ASP A 163 8.49 1.97 14.42
N LEU A 164 9.29 0.92 14.58
CA LEU A 164 8.84 -0.47 14.63
C LEU A 164 9.41 -1.08 15.91
N ASN A 165 8.52 -1.34 16.86
CA ASN A 165 8.84 -2.03 18.09
C ASN A 165 8.48 -3.51 17.97
N ILE A 166 9.40 -4.36 18.41
CA ILE A 166 9.28 -5.81 18.37
C ILE A 166 9.38 -6.30 19.80
N TYR A 167 8.34 -6.99 20.26
CA TYR A 167 8.31 -7.62 21.56
C TYR A 167 8.13 -9.12 21.35
N ALA A 168 8.82 -9.93 22.13
CA ALA A 168 8.70 -11.36 22.07
C ALA A 168 8.92 -11.97 23.44
N ASN A 169 8.09 -12.94 23.76
CA ASN A 169 8.11 -13.70 25.00
C ASN A 169 8.78 -15.05 24.71
N GLY A 170 10.11 -15.04 24.64
CA GLY A 170 10.94 -16.23 24.46
C GLY A 170 11.76 -16.57 25.69
N THR A 171 12.59 -17.60 25.58
CA THR A 171 13.65 -17.87 26.56
C THR A 171 14.80 -16.85 26.44
N ALA A 172 15.80 -16.97 27.30
CA ALA A 172 16.96 -16.06 27.32
C ALA A 172 17.73 -16.02 25.99
N ASP A 173 17.73 -17.10 25.20
CA ASP A 173 18.53 -17.21 23.98
C ASP A 173 17.93 -16.47 22.78
N PHE A 174 16.60 -16.30 22.73
CA PHE A 174 15.94 -15.47 21.73
C PHE A 174 16.43 -14.01 21.76
N SER A 175 16.58 -13.43 22.95
CA SER A 175 17.01 -12.02 23.11
C SER A 175 18.37 -11.73 22.46
N LYS A 176 19.32 -12.68 22.59
CA LYS A 176 20.66 -12.57 22.00
C LYS A 176 20.61 -12.61 20.48
N VAL A 177 19.80 -13.50 19.92
CA VAL A 177 19.68 -13.67 18.47
C VAL A 177 18.93 -12.50 17.83
N ILE A 178 17.84 -12.03 18.45
CA ILE A 178 17.13 -10.84 17.96
C ILE A 178 18.00 -9.60 17.97
N THR A 179 18.89 -9.45 18.96
CA THR A 179 19.85 -8.33 18.96
C THR A 179 20.75 -8.37 17.71
N GLN A 180 21.16 -9.56 17.27
CA GLN A 180 21.98 -9.72 16.05
C GLN A 180 21.17 -9.62 14.76
N LEU A 181 19.90 -10.04 14.78
CA LEU A 181 18.98 -9.94 13.64
C LEU A 181 18.29 -8.58 13.55
N GLY A 182 18.40 -7.72 14.55
CA GLY A 182 17.43 -6.65 14.83
C GLY A 182 17.10 -5.76 13.62
N SER A 183 18.11 -5.19 12.95
CA SER A 183 17.87 -4.36 11.76
C SER A 183 17.29 -5.16 10.60
N TYR A 184 17.87 -6.32 10.31
CA TYR A 184 17.42 -7.21 9.23
C TYR A 184 15.97 -7.69 9.42
N LEU A 185 15.61 -8.07 10.65
CA LEU A 185 14.25 -8.46 11.01
C LEU A 185 13.29 -7.27 10.83
N LYS A 186 13.65 -6.08 11.34
CA LYS A 186 12.83 -4.87 11.17
C LYS A 186 12.60 -4.55 9.69
N ASP A 187 13.64 -4.58 8.86
CA ASP A 187 13.54 -4.27 7.43
C ASP A 187 12.68 -5.31 6.69
N THR A 188 12.87 -6.59 6.99
CA THR A 188 12.07 -7.68 6.41
C THR A 188 10.60 -7.54 6.77
N VAL A 189 10.30 -7.31 8.04
CA VAL A 189 8.92 -7.14 8.53
C VAL A 189 8.29 -5.87 7.94
N LYS A 190 9.02 -4.75 7.87
CA LYS A 190 8.53 -3.53 7.21
C LYS A 190 8.23 -3.76 5.73
N SER A 191 9.10 -4.46 5.00
CA SER A 191 8.87 -4.79 3.59
C SER A 191 7.62 -5.66 3.41
N ARG A 192 7.44 -6.70 4.24
CA ARG A 192 6.28 -7.58 4.16
C ARG A 192 4.97 -6.88 4.47
N ILE A 193 4.95 -6.01 5.49
CA ILE A 193 3.77 -5.20 5.76
C ILE A 193 3.51 -4.20 4.64
N ASN A 194 4.54 -3.57 4.07
CA ASN A 194 4.37 -2.73 2.89
C ASN A 194 3.71 -3.50 1.73
N ASP A 195 4.26 -4.66 1.36
CA ASP A 195 3.71 -5.49 0.27
C ASP A 195 2.25 -5.88 0.52
N TYR A 196 1.92 -6.23 1.77
CA TYR A 196 0.55 -6.52 2.18
C TYR A 196 -0.38 -5.30 1.99
N LEU A 197 0.01 -4.13 2.50
CA LEU A 197 -0.80 -2.92 2.36
C LEU A 197 -1.01 -2.52 0.89
N VAL A 198 0.03 -2.67 0.07
CA VAL A 198 -0.06 -2.44 -1.38
C VAL A 198 -1.00 -3.44 -2.03
N SER A 199 -0.96 -4.72 -1.65
CA SER A 199 -1.87 -5.72 -2.18
C SER A 199 -3.34 -5.39 -1.85
N ILE A 200 -3.63 -4.84 -0.68
CA ILE A 200 -4.98 -4.34 -0.34
C ILE A 200 -5.35 -3.20 -1.27
N VAL A 201 -4.48 -2.22 -1.43
CA VAL A 201 -4.76 -1.08 -2.31
C VAL A 201 -5.06 -1.56 -3.73
N ASP A 202 -4.22 -2.42 -4.29
CA ASP A 202 -4.38 -2.91 -5.66
C ASP A 202 -5.64 -3.77 -5.86
N SER A 203 -6.03 -4.55 -4.84
CA SER A 203 -7.17 -5.47 -4.94
C SER A 203 -8.51 -4.86 -4.52
N THR A 204 -8.52 -3.74 -3.79
CA THR A 204 -9.76 -3.16 -3.22
C THR A 204 -9.95 -1.69 -3.57
N VAL A 205 -8.93 -0.87 -3.35
CA VAL A 205 -9.00 0.58 -3.57
C VAL A 205 -8.94 0.93 -5.05
N THR A 206 -7.95 0.39 -5.77
CA THR A 206 -7.74 0.67 -7.20
C THR A 206 -8.96 0.31 -8.05
N PRO A 207 -9.65 -0.84 -7.83
CA PRO A 207 -10.90 -1.15 -8.52
C PRO A 207 -12.01 -0.13 -8.27
N ILE A 208 -12.17 0.39 -7.05
CA ILE A 208 -13.17 1.41 -6.73
C ILE A 208 -12.90 2.71 -7.50
N ILE A 209 -11.64 3.16 -7.51
CA ILE A 209 -11.23 4.35 -8.27
C ILE A 209 -11.52 4.14 -9.76
N ASN A 210 -11.20 2.97 -10.30
CA ASN A 210 -11.40 2.64 -11.71
C ASN A 210 -12.88 2.50 -12.09
N ASP A 211 -13.72 1.99 -11.20
CA ASP A 211 -15.16 1.90 -11.42
C ASP A 211 -15.79 3.30 -11.53
N VAL A 212 -15.48 4.18 -10.57
CA VAL A 212 -15.99 5.57 -10.55
C VAL A 212 -15.57 6.32 -11.83
N ILE A 213 -14.32 6.18 -12.24
CA ILE A 213 -13.79 6.88 -13.42
C ILE A 213 -14.34 6.30 -14.72
N SER A 214 -14.54 4.98 -14.78
CA SER A 214 -15.18 4.33 -15.94
C SER A 214 -16.65 4.73 -16.08
N ASN A 215 -17.38 4.86 -14.96
CA ASN A 215 -18.78 5.27 -14.97
C ASN A 215 -18.94 6.74 -15.33
N ALA A 216 -18.11 7.63 -14.75
CA ALA A 216 -18.08 9.04 -15.13
C ALA A 216 -17.74 9.24 -16.61
N TYR A 217 -16.86 8.40 -17.16
CA TYR A 217 -16.59 8.36 -18.60
C TYR A 217 -17.84 7.95 -19.37
N SER A 218 -18.48 6.83 -19.05
CA SER A 218 -19.67 6.33 -19.75
C SER A 218 -20.86 7.30 -19.76
N ASP A 219 -21.15 7.98 -18.65
CA ASP A 219 -22.26 8.95 -18.55
C ASP A 219 -22.01 10.21 -19.40
N SER A 220 -20.75 10.48 -19.77
CA SER A 220 -20.39 11.60 -20.66
C SER A 220 -20.70 11.31 -22.14
N PHE A 221 -21.12 10.09 -22.49
CA PHE A 221 -21.47 9.65 -23.85
C PHE A 221 -22.98 9.45 -24.01
N GLU A 222 -23.81 10.43 -23.63
CA GLU A 222 -25.16 10.48 -24.20
C GLU A 222 -25.06 10.94 -25.66
N VAL A 223 -25.33 9.99 -26.56
CA VAL A 223 -25.37 10.20 -28.01
C VAL A 223 -26.43 11.25 -28.31
N LEU A 224 -26.01 12.43 -28.77
CA LEU A 224 -26.95 13.39 -29.36
C LEU A 224 -27.65 12.70 -30.54
N PRO A 225 -28.99 12.63 -30.57
CA PRO A 225 -29.69 11.99 -31.67
C PRO A 225 -29.37 12.72 -32.98
N ASN A 226 -29.02 11.95 -34.01
CA ASN A 226 -28.79 12.41 -35.38
C ASN A 226 -29.98 13.21 -35.94
#